data_AF-A0A497PCD4-F1
#
_entry.id   AF-A0A497PCD4-F1
#
_cell.length_a   1.000
_cell.length_b   1.000
_cell.length_c   1.000
_cell.angle_alpha   90.00
_cell.angle_beta   90.00
_cell.angle_gamma   90.00
#
_symmetry.space_group_name_H-M   'P 1'
#
loop_
_entity.id
_entity.type
_entity.pdbx_description
1 polymer ?
#
loop_
_entity_poly.entity_id
_entity_poly.type
_entity_poly.pdbx_seq_one_letter_code
_entity_poly.pdbx_strand_id
1 'polypeptide(L)'
;MTLISDLYKIQKKDLMNAVNVLNNAFSEDSMWKEVFNDEDKNRILTEVMVRFCLKYGDVLSTSNNLEGVMAIAPHDKKMTTLRVILSGSFFLSMKISKEAKKMEVLSNAVEEAKKSLNLGPYIHILIMGVSQEFQGKGFGGKLLRAVIE
;
A
#
# COMPACT_ATOMS: atom_id res chain seq x y z
N MET A 1 14.57 -17.71 -8.51
CA MET A 1 14.11 -18.22 -7.19
C MET A 1 13.57 -16.98 -6.51
N THR A 2 12.26 -16.86 -6.33
CA THR A 2 11.65 -15.61 -5.87
C THR A 2 12.16 -15.25 -4.48
N LEU A 3 12.91 -14.15 -4.36
CA LEU A 3 13.51 -13.65 -3.12
C LEU A 3 12.46 -13.12 -2.11
N ILE A 4 11.17 -13.17 -2.46
CA ILE A 4 10.04 -12.87 -1.56
C ILE A 4 10.11 -13.71 -0.28
N SER A 5 10.63 -14.95 -0.34
CA SER A 5 10.81 -15.80 0.85
C SER A 5 11.74 -15.20 1.90
N ASP A 6 12.63 -14.30 1.50
CA ASP A 6 13.64 -13.69 2.37
C ASP A 6 13.14 -12.38 3.00
N LEU A 7 11.91 -11.99 2.69
CA LEU A 7 11.21 -10.86 3.28
C LEU A 7 10.31 -11.33 4.43
N TYR A 8 10.21 -10.47 5.45
CA TYR A 8 9.28 -10.69 6.55
C TYR A 8 7.85 -10.46 6.08
N LYS A 9 6.99 -11.47 6.21
CA LYS A 9 5.56 -11.34 5.92
C LYS A 9 4.85 -10.64 7.08
N ILE A 10 4.36 -9.44 6.83
CA ILE A 10 3.63 -8.63 7.81
C ILE A 10 2.34 -9.34 8.21
N GLN A 11 2.09 -9.39 9.51
CA GLN A 11 0.89 -9.98 10.08
C GLN A 11 -0.07 -8.90 10.58
N LYS A 12 -1.32 -9.30 10.93
CA LYS A 12 -2.32 -8.36 11.48
C LYS A 12 -1.82 -7.61 12.72
N LYS A 13 -0.98 -8.24 13.55
CA LYS A 13 -0.36 -7.61 14.74
C LYS A 13 0.59 -6.45 14.38
N ASP A 14 1.16 -6.47 13.19
CA ASP A 14 2.15 -5.52 12.70
C ASP A 14 1.49 -4.34 11.94
N LEU A 15 0.17 -4.40 11.71
CA LEU A 15 -0.59 -3.46 10.88
C LEU A 15 -0.30 -1.99 11.23
N MET A 16 -0.37 -1.62 12.51
CA MET A 16 -0.19 -0.23 12.90
C MET A 16 1.25 0.25 12.70
N ASN A 17 2.23 -0.63 12.91
CA ASN A 17 3.63 -0.32 12.67
C ASN A 17 3.90 -0.15 11.16
N ALA A 18 3.32 -1.02 10.33
CA ALA A 18 3.42 -0.91 8.88
C ALA A 18 2.81 0.41 8.35
N VAL A 19 1.66 0.80 8.88
CA VAL A 19 1.02 2.08 8.57
C VAL A 19 1.88 3.26 9.02
N ASN A 20 2.51 3.19 10.21
CA ASN A 20 3.42 4.23 10.68
C ASN A 20 4.63 4.40 9.75
N VAL A 21 5.25 3.31 9.34
CA VAL A 21 6.41 3.32 8.42
C VAL A 21 6.04 3.97 7.09
N LEU A 22 4.91 3.58 6.51
CA LEU A 22 4.45 4.15 5.24
C LEU A 22 4.11 5.65 5.38
N ASN A 23 3.42 6.06 6.45
CA ASN A 23 3.14 7.48 6.67
C ASN A 23 4.41 8.29 6.91
N ASN A 24 5.38 7.76 7.67
CA ASN A 24 6.65 8.43 7.86
C ASN A 24 7.44 8.53 6.54
N ALA A 25 7.45 7.47 5.72
CA ALA A 25 8.12 7.47 4.42
C ALA A 25 7.61 8.60 3.50
N PHE A 26 6.32 8.92 3.56
CA PHE A 26 5.67 9.92 2.71
C PHE A 26 5.33 11.24 3.42
N SER A 27 5.79 11.48 4.65
CA SER A 27 5.40 12.69 5.41
C SER A 27 5.84 14.00 4.75
N GLU A 28 6.93 13.96 3.97
CA GLU A 28 7.43 15.11 3.21
C GLU A 28 7.04 15.11 1.73
N ASP A 29 6.30 14.09 1.26
CA ASP A 29 5.95 13.95 -0.15
C ASP A 29 4.83 14.91 -0.54
N SER A 30 5.13 15.80 -1.49
CA SER A 30 4.19 16.81 -1.99
C SER A 30 2.95 16.18 -2.64
N MET A 31 3.08 15.01 -3.28
CA MET A 31 1.95 14.32 -3.89
C MET A 31 0.94 13.89 -2.83
N TRP A 32 1.40 13.35 -1.70
CA TRP A 32 0.52 12.94 -0.60
C TRP A 32 -0.09 14.13 0.14
N LYS A 33 0.64 15.24 0.24
CA LYS A 33 0.10 16.52 0.76
C LYS A 33 -0.99 17.10 -0.16
N GLU A 34 -0.94 16.85 -1.46
CA GLU A 34 -1.93 17.33 -2.45
C GLU A 34 -3.18 16.43 -2.57
N VAL A 35 -3.04 15.10 -2.41
CA VAL A 35 -4.20 14.19 -2.48
C VAL A 35 -5.13 14.39 -1.28
N PHE A 36 -4.57 14.58 -0.09
CA PHE A 36 -5.32 15.01 1.09
C PHE A 36 -4.54 16.11 1.83
N ASN A 37 -5.12 17.32 1.91
CA ASN A 37 -4.64 18.41 2.78
C ASN A 37 -4.74 18.08 4.29
N ASP A 38 -4.94 16.82 4.66
CA ASP A 38 -5.30 16.34 5.98
C ASP A 38 -4.50 15.06 6.28
N GLU A 39 -3.46 15.20 7.11
CA GLU A 39 -2.54 14.12 7.46
C GLU A 39 -3.25 12.92 8.12
N ASP A 40 -4.31 13.17 8.90
CA ASP A 40 -5.09 12.10 9.52
C ASP A 40 -5.82 11.26 8.47
N LYS A 41 -6.30 11.89 7.39
CA LYS A 41 -6.93 11.18 6.27
C LYS A 41 -5.93 10.40 5.44
N ASN A 42 -4.72 10.94 5.22
CA ASN A 42 -3.64 10.19 4.60
C ASN A 42 -3.33 8.91 5.38
N ARG A 43 -3.21 9.03 6.71
CA ARG A 43 -3.01 7.88 7.58
C ARG A 43 -4.13 6.85 7.48
N ILE A 44 -5.38 7.30 7.45
CA ILE A 44 -6.55 6.43 7.28
C ILE A 44 -6.51 5.71 5.93
N LEU A 45 -6.18 6.41 4.85
CA LEU A 45 -6.08 5.79 3.52
C LEU A 45 -4.95 4.76 3.46
N THR A 46 -3.78 5.07 4.00
CA THR A 46 -2.67 4.12 4.14
C THR A 46 -3.12 2.86 4.89
N GLU A 47 -3.84 3.01 6.00
CA GLU A 47 -4.39 1.88 6.73
C GLU A 47 -5.39 1.05 5.91
N VAL A 48 -6.27 1.69 5.15
CA VAL A 48 -7.21 1.02 4.23
C VAL A 48 -6.45 0.18 3.19
N MET A 49 -5.41 0.75 2.57
CA MET A 49 -4.58 0.07 1.57
C MET A 49 -3.87 -1.15 2.17
N VAL A 50 -3.24 -0.99 3.34
CA VAL A 50 -2.54 -2.10 4.02
C VAL A 50 -3.52 -3.20 4.43
N ARG A 51 -4.69 -2.86 4.99
CA ARG A 51 -5.73 -3.84 5.34
C ARG A 51 -6.23 -4.60 4.11
N PHE A 52 -6.42 -3.91 2.99
CA PHE A 52 -6.80 -4.54 1.74
C PHE A 52 -5.75 -5.56 1.27
N CYS A 53 -4.48 -5.17 1.23
CA CYS A 53 -3.39 -6.06 0.84
C CYS A 53 -3.20 -7.23 1.84
N LEU A 54 -3.34 -7.01 3.15
CA LEU A 54 -3.31 -8.11 4.14
C LEU A 54 -4.40 -9.16 3.90
N LYS A 55 -5.57 -8.76 3.37
CA LYS A 55 -6.68 -9.68 3.11
C LYS A 55 -6.61 -10.36 1.74
N TYR A 56 -6.20 -9.64 0.70
CA TYR A 56 -6.34 -10.12 -0.68
C TYR A 56 -5.02 -10.23 -1.47
N GLY A 57 -3.92 -9.74 -0.92
CA GLY A 57 -2.59 -9.79 -1.54
C GLY A 57 -1.53 -10.11 -0.49
N ASP A 58 -0.43 -9.38 -0.53
CA ASP A 58 0.69 -9.56 0.40
C ASP A 58 1.17 -8.22 0.96
N VAL A 59 1.66 -8.24 2.19
CA VAL A 59 2.37 -7.11 2.79
C VAL A 59 3.68 -7.65 3.34
N LEU A 60 4.77 -7.05 2.88
CA LEU A 60 6.13 -7.54 3.08
C LEU A 60 6.99 -6.45 3.68
N SER A 61 8.00 -6.86 4.45
CA SER A 61 9.00 -6.00 5.02
C SER A 61 10.41 -6.59 4.89
N THR A 62 11.41 -5.72 5.00
CA THR A 62 12.83 -6.07 4.96
C THR A 62 13.26 -6.97 6.12
N SER A 63 12.58 -6.87 7.26
CA SER A 63 12.80 -7.67 8.47
C SER A 63 11.58 -7.52 9.42
N ASN A 64 11.64 -8.15 10.60
CA ASN A 64 10.67 -7.95 11.68
C ASN A 64 10.80 -6.57 12.40
N ASN A 65 11.80 -5.75 12.05
CA ASN A 65 11.93 -4.38 12.56
C ASN A 65 11.16 -3.35 11.73
N LEU A 66 10.64 -3.74 10.57
CA LEU A 66 9.82 -2.91 9.70
C LEU A 66 10.52 -1.65 9.16
N GLU A 67 11.79 -1.74 8.73
CA GLU A 67 12.52 -0.57 8.19
C GLU A 67 11.87 -0.05 6.89
N GLY A 68 11.36 -0.95 6.06
CA GLY A 68 10.55 -0.64 4.89
C GLY A 68 9.40 -1.62 4.71
N VAL A 69 8.33 -1.16 4.06
CA VAL A 69 7.09 -1.90 3.85
C VAL A 69 6.71 -1.82 2.38
N MET A 70 6.25 -2.95 1.83
CA MET A 70 5.68 -3.04 0.49
C MET A 70 4.35 -3.78 0.58
N ALA A 71 3.27 -3.14 0.13
CA ALA A 71 1.95 -3.72 0.02
C ALA A 71 1.64 -4.04 -1.44
N ILE A 72 1.50 -5.32 -1.75
CA ILE A 72 1.20 -5.84 -3.07
C ILE A 72 -0.29 -6.16 -3.12
N ALA A 73 -1.00 -5.52 -4.03
CA ALA A 73 -2.40 -5.81 -4.28
C ALA A 73 -2.55 -6.99 -5.27
N PRO A 74 -3.64 -7.75 -5.17
CA PRO A 74 -3.98 -8.77 -6.16
C PRO A 74 -4.15 -8.16 -7.55
N HIS A 75 -3.56 -8.80 -8.57
CA HIS A 75 -3.67 -8.37 -9.97
C HIS A 75 -5.06 -8.65 -10.58
N ASP A 76 -5.78 -9.62 -10.01
CA ASP A 76 -7.08 -10.13 -10.47
C ASP A 76 -8.28 -9.52 -9.71
N LYS A 77 -8.03 -8.75 -8.63
CA LYS A 77 -9.10 -8.21 -7.78
C LYS A 77 -8.98 -6.70 -7.63
N LYS A 78 -9.97 -6.01 -8.18
CA LYS A 78 -10.18 -4.57 -7.97
C LYS A 78 -10.43 -4.23 -6.49
N MET A 79 -9.92 -3.09 -6.05
CA MET A 79 -10.17 -2.53 -4.72
C MET A 79 -11.55 -1.83 -4.69
N THR A 80 -12.62 -2.60 -4.76
CA THR A 80 -14.00 -2.07 -4.69
C THR A 80 -14.36 -1.68 -3.26
N THR A 81 -15.33 -0.77 -3.09
CA THR A 81 -15.86 -0.38 -1.77
C THR A 81 -16.27 -1.59 -0.94
N LEU A 82 -16.93 -2.58 -1.55
CA LEU A 82 -17.32 -3.82 -0.86
C LEU A 82 -16.10 -4.59 -0.34
N ARG A 83 -15.05 -4.74 -1.14
CA ARG A 83 -13.84 -5.46 -0.70
C ARG A 83 -13.06 -4.71 0.37
N VAL A 84 -13.05 -3.37 0.31
CA VAL A 84 -12.50 -2.49 1.35
C VAL A 84 -13.27 -2.66 2.67
N ILE A 85 -14.59 -2.70 2.63
CA ILE A 85 -15.41 -2.97 3.83
C ILE A 85 -15.05 -4.36 4.40
N LEU A 86 -15.00 -5.37 3.52
CA LEU A 86 -14.64 -6.74 3.90
C LEU A 86 -13.20 -6.88 4.42
N SER A 87 -12.28 -5.94 4.15
CA SER A 87 -10.94 -5.93 4.75
C SER A 87 -10.92 -5.42 6.20
N GLY A 88 -12.10 -5.13 6.77
CA GLY A 88 -12.23 -4.61 8.13
C GLY A 88 -12.01 -3.11 8.20
N SER A 89 -12.24 -2.39 7.09
CA SER A 89 -12.00 -0.95 6.98
C SER A 89 -13.29 -0.13 7.02
N PHE A 90 -14.45 -0.72 7.36
CA PHE A 90 -15.75 -0.04 7.33
C PHE A 90 -15.76 1.33 8.05
N PHE A 91 -15.36 1.37 9.32
CA PHE A 91 -15.31 2.61 10.10
C PHE A 91 -14.32 3.63 9.56
N LEU A 92 -13.21 3.17 8.98
CA LEU A 92 -12.20 4.01 8.34
C LEU A 92 -12.74 4.64 7.07
N SER A 93 -13.42 3.86 6.22
CA SER A 93 -14.05 4.33 4.99
C SER A 93 -15.10 5.39 5.24
N MET A 94 -15.83 5.33 6.37
CA MET A 94 -16.78 6.40 6.74
C MET A 94 -16.08 7.74 7.03
N LYS A 95 -14.88 7.72 7.64
CA LYS A 95 -14.12 8.94 7.97
C LYS A 95 -13.58 9.66 6.74
N ILE A 96 -13.32 8.94 5.65
CA ILE A 96 -12.82 9.48 4.37
C ILE A 96 -13.89 9.48 3.27
N SER A 97 -15.17 9.39 3.64
CA SER A 97 -16.28 9.28 2.70
C SER A 97 -16.43 10.51 1.80
N LYS A 98 -16.04 11.70 2.27
CA LYS A 98 -16.07 12.95 1.50
C LYS A 98 -15.07 12.92 0.34
N GLU A 99 -14.00 12.16 0.50
CA GLU A 99 -12.93 11.98 -0.47
C GLU A 99 -13.12 10.74 -1.35
N ALA A 100 -14.12 9.91 -1.05
CA ALA A 100 -14.42 8.69 -1.81
C ALA A 100 -14.58 8.95 -3.31
N LYS A 101 -15.18 10.09 -3.70
CA LYS A 101 -15.33 10.47 -5.11
C LYS A 101 -13.99 10.74 -5.80
N LYS A 102 -13.04 11.38 -5.11
CA LYS A 102 -11.68 11.60 -5.64
C LYS A 102 -10.95 10.27 -5.82
N MET A 103 -11.07 9.39 -4.82
CA MET A 103 -10.49 8.05 -4.85
C MET A 103 -11.09 7.18 -5.95
N GLU A 104 -12.38 7.29 -6.21
CA GLU A 104 -13.06 6.57 -7.28
C GLU A 104 -12.55 7.01 -8.66
N VAL A 105 -12.41 8.33 -8.89
CA VAL A 105 -11.84 8.86 -10.14
C VAL A 105 -10.40 8.36 -10.34
N LEU A 106 -9.57 8.44 -9.32
CA LEU A 106 -8.19 7.94 -9.39
C LEU A 106 -8.16 6.42 -9.66
N SER A 107 -8.98 5.65 -8.96
CA SER A 107 -9.07 4.20 -9.14
C SER A 107 -9.54 3.82 -10.54
N ASN A 108 -10.49 4.56 -11.12
CA ASN A 108 -10.97 4.31 -12.47
C ASN A 108 -9.89 4.61 -13.50
N ALA A 109 -9.16 5.71 -13.36
CA ALA A 109 -8.04 6.06 -14.25
C ALA A 109 -6.93 4.99 -14.21
N VAL A 110 -6.55 4.51 -13.03
CA VAL A 110 -5.56 3.43 -12.87
C VAL A 110 -6.06 2.13 -13.50
N GLU A 111 -7.34 1.81 -13.35
CA GLU A 111 -7.94 0.61 -13.91
C GLU A 111 -8.03 0.66 -15.46
N GLU A 112 -8.37 1.82 -16.02
CA GLU A 112 -8.37 2.04 -17.46
C GLU A 112 -6.95 1.91 -18.04
N ALA A 113 -5.96 2.49 -17.38
CA ALA A 113 -4.55 2.34 -17.76
C ALA A 113 -4.10 0.86 -17.71
N LYS A 114 -4.52 0.11 -16.69
CA LYS A 114 -4.21 -1.33 -16.62
C LYS A 114 -4.83 -2.12 -17.76
N LYS A 115 -6.07 -1.83 -18.13
CA LYS A 115 -6.75 -2.48 -19.25
C LYS A 115 -6.09 -2.16 -20.59
N SER A 116 -5.66 -0.91 -20.79
CA SER A 116 -5.03 -0.49 -22.06
C SER A 116 -3.66 -1.13 -22.28
N LEU A 117 -2.95 -1.48 -21.22
CA LEU A 117 -1.64 -2.14 -21.27
C LEU A 117 -1.70 -3.63 -21.65
N ASN A 118 -2.90 -4.23 -21.73
CA ASN A 118 -3.11 -5.65 -22.06
C ASN A 118 -2.15 -6.60 -21.32
N LEU A 119 -1.99 -6.37 -20.01
CA LEU A 119 -1.05 -7.10 -19.17
C LEU A 119 -1.53 -8.53 -18.93
N GLY A 120 -0.61 -9.50 -19.01
CA GLY A 120 -0.79 -10.83 -18.40
C GLY A 120 -0.75 -10.76 -16.86
N PRO A 121 -0.46 -11.85 -16.13
CA PRO A 121 -0.23 -11.76 -14.69
C PRO A 121 0.86 -10.73 -14.35
N TYR A 122 0.59 -9.82 -13.42
CA TYR A 122 1.50 -8.72 -13.04
C TYR A 122 1.57 -8.54 -11.52
N ILE A 123 2.62 -7.86 -11.05
CA ILE A 123 2.77 -7.47 -9.65
C ILE A 123 2.28 -6.03 -9.51
N HIS A 124 1.23 -5.83 -8.71
CA HIS A 124 0.68 -4.50 -8.44
C HIS A 124 1.18 -4.01 -7.07
N ILE A 125 2.28 -3.26 -7.06
CA ILE A 125 2.73 -2.56 -5.86
C ILE A 125 1.75 -1.42 -5.61
N LEU A 126 0.87 -1.58 -4.62
CA LEU A 126 -0.14 -0.57 -4.28
C LEU A 126 0.49 0.60 -3.53
N ILE A 127 1.40 0.29 -2.61
CA ILE A 127 2.19 1.27 -1.88
C ILE A 127 3.48 0.61 -1.39
N MET A 128 4.59 1.35 -1.43
CA MET A 128 5.88 0.91 -0.93
C MET A 128 6.64 2.11 -0.37
N GLY A 129 7.23 1.97 0.82
CA GLY A 129 7.96 3.04 1.48
C GLY A 129 8.98 2.52 2.47
N VAL A 130 10.01 3.32 2.74
CA VAL A 130 11.02 3.08 3.76
C VAL A 130 10.96 4.25 4.74
N SER A 131 10.91 3.95 6.04
CA SER A 131 10.90 4.98 7.07
C SER A 131 12.12 5.90 6.89
N GLN A 132 11.95 7.20 7.07
CA GLN A 132 12.93 8.24 6.74
C GLN A 132 14.31 7.98 7.37
N GLU A 133 14.34 7.51 8.61
CA GLU A 133 15.56 7.17 9.34
C GLU A 133 16.35 6.00 8.72
N PHE A 134 15.73 5.22 7.84
CA PHE A 134 16.32 4.08 7.14
C PHE A 134 16.50 4.32 5.62
N GLN A 135 16.10 5.49 5.10
CA GLN A 135 16.30 5.81 3.69
C GLN A 135 17.80 5.95 3.34
N GLY A 136 18.15 5.73 2.07
CA GLY A 136 19.54 5.72 1.58
C GLY A 136 20.37 4.50 1.98
N LYS A 137 19.82 3.56 2.78
CA LYS A 137 20.53 2.36 3.27
C LYS A 137 20.26 1.07 2.48
N GLY A 138 19.57 1.17 1.33
CA GLY A 138 19.32 0.04 0.42
C GLY A 138 18.08 -0.82 0.73
N PHE A 139 17.30 -0.51 1.78
CA PHE A 139 16.08 -1.25 2.14
C PHE A 139 15.01 -1.24 1.03
N GLY A 140 14.80 -0.10 0.37
CA GLY A 140 13.88 -0.02 -0.77
C GLY A 140 14.33 -0.90 -1.94
N GLY A 141 15.64 -0.88 -2.24
CA GLY A 141 16.23 -1.76 -3.25
C GLY A 141 16.06 -3.24 -2.91
N LYS A 142 16.19 -3.62 -1.62
CA LYS A 142 15.93 -5.00 -1.16
C LYS A 142 14.49 -5.43 -1.43
N LEU A 143 13.50 -4.57 -1.10
CA LEU A 143 12.08 -4.86 -1.37
C LEU A 143 11.80 -5.01 -2.87
N LEU A 144 12.31 -4.08 -3.68
CA LEU A 144 12.04 -4.08 -5.12
C LEU A 144 12.71 -5.27 -5.84
N ARG A 145 13.99 -5.56 -5.54
CA ARG A 145 14.67 -6.73 -6.08
C ARG A 145 13.94 -8.03 -5.77
N ALA A 146 13.30 -8.12 -4.60
CA ALA A 146 12.56 -9.31 -4.22
C ALA A 146 11.40 -9.66 -5.17
N VAL A 147 10.89 -8.69 -5.94
CA VAL A 147 9.77 -8.88 -6.87
C VAL A 147 10.17 -8.83 -8.35
N ILE A 148 11.37 -8.34 -8.70
CA ILE A 148 11.83 -8.22 -10.10
C ILE A 148 12.94 -9.20 -10.48
N GLU A 149 13.58 -9.87 -9.51
CA GLU A 149 14.65 -10.87 -9.69
C GLU A 149 14.19 -12.28 -9.24
#